data_AF-A0A2H5YRK2-F1
#
_entry.id   AF-A0A2H5YRK2-F1
#
_cell.length_a   1.000
_cell.length_b   1.000
_cell.length_c   1.000
_cell.angle_alpha   90.00
_cell.angle_beta   90.00
_cell.angle_gamma   90.00
#
_symmetry.space_group_name_H-M   'P 1'
#
loop_
_entity.id
_entity.type
_entity.pdbx_description
1 polymer ?
#
loop_
_entity_poly.entity_id
_entity_poly.type
_entity_poly.pdbx_seq_one_letter_code
_entity_poly.pdbx_strand_id
1 'polypeptide(L)'
;MGRPIDELDLAIIRLLQQDSRMPSAEIARQLGVAERTVRARINRLVQDDVIRLVAVLNPAALGYEVVADIFLEVEPTRLEEVAARLVEMQEVSYVGLTTGERDISVQVFVPSIDALYRFITERLSTIPGVLGTTTYIVPRVLKWLHNWTLPDDHLKQEAARPARRRHAAERSRDVSHQGSKRQRSRRTMEVGAES
;
A
#
# COMPACT_ATOMS: atom_id res chain seq x y z
N MET A 1 -15.32 6.27 12.62
CA MET A 1 -14.07 5.57 13.01
C MET A 1 -14.44 4.12 13.29
N GLY A 2 -13.91 3.19 12.49
CA GLY A 2 -14.20 1.76 12.61
C GLY A 2 -13.75 1.18 13.95
N ARG A 3 -14.39 0.08 14.36
CA ARG A 3 -14.01 -0.67 15.58
C ARG A 3 -12.55 -1.16 15.44
N PRO A 4 -11.70 -1.02 16.48
CA PRO A 4 -10.37 -1.60 16.49
C PRO A 4 -10.40 -3.12 16.21
N ILE A 5 -9.41 -3.61 15.48
CA ILE A 5 -9.23 -5.04 15.23
C ILE A 5 -8.91 -5.74 16.56
N ASP A 6 -9.72 -6.73 16.92
CA ASP A 6 -9.54 -7.50 18.15
C ASP A 6 -8.94 -8.89 17.89
N GLU A 7 -8.65 -9.63 18.97
CA GLU A 7 -8.06 -10.98 18.90
C GLU A 7 -8.90 -11.96 18.07
N LEU A 8 -10.23 -11.84 18.16
CA LEU A 8 -11.14 -12.68 17.38
C LEU A 8 -11.06 -12.34 15.88
N ASP A 9 -11.01 -11.05 15.54
CA ASP A 9 -10.80 -10.62 14.14
C ASP A 9 -9.49 -11.22 13.59
N LEU A 10 -8.38 -11.15 14.35
CA LEU A 10 -7.11 -11.73 13.91
C LEU A 10 -7.14 -13.25 13.76
N ALA A 11 -7.80 -13.95 14.68
CA ALA A 11 -7.95 -15.40 14.59
C ALA A 11 -8.75 -15.81 13.33
N ILE A 12 -9.81 -15.06 13.01
CA ILE A 12 -10.57 -15.23 11.76
C ILE A 12 -9.67 -14.99 10.55
N ILE A 13 -8.88 -13.91 10.54
CA ILE A 13 -7.96 -13.58 9.44
C ILE A 13 -6.93 -14.70 9.24
N ARG A 14 -6.35 -15.26 10.31
CA ARG A 14 -5.38 -16.37 10.19
C ARG A 14 -5.98 -17.60 9.52
N LEU A 15 -7.23 -17.96 9.87
CA LEU A 15 -7.93 -19.08 9.24
C LEU A 15 -8.24 -18.80 7.76
N LEU A 16 -8.66 -17.58 7.44
CA LEU A 16 -8.92 -17.17 6.05
C LEU A 16 -7.64 -17.03 5.21
N GLN A 17 -6.49 -16.74 5.82
CA GLN A 17 -5.19 -16.76 5.13
C GLN A 17 -4.76 -18.18 4.75
N GLN A 18 -5.19 -19.20 5.52
CA GLN A 18 -4.95 -20.60 5.19
C GLN A 18 -5.91 -21.08 4.09
N ASP A 19 -7.20 -20.77 4.25
CA ASP A 19 -8.24 -21.06 3.25
C ASP A 19 -9.30 -19.96 3.25
N SER A 20 -9.28 -19.11 2.21
CA SER A 20 -10.23 -18.01 2.05
C SER A 20 -11.66 -18.50 1.79
N ARG A 21 -11.85 -19.78 1.46
CA ARG A 21 -13.14 -20.43 1.23
C ARG A 21 -13.68 -21.13 2.47
N MET A 22 -12.97 -21.10 3.59
CA MET A 22 -13.37 -21.80 4.80
C MET A 22 -14.78 -21.34 5.24
N PRO A 23 -15.75 -22.25 5.39
CA PRO A 23 -17.11 -21.89 5.79
C PRO A 23 -17.13 -21.18 7.15
N SER A 24 -17.96 -20.16 7.31
CA SER A 24 -18.08 -19.44 8.59
C SER A 24 -18.47 -20.37 9.75
N ALA A 25 -19.23 -21.43 9.49
CA ALA A 25 -19.59 -22.44 10.48
C ALA A 25 -18.38 -23.23 10.97
N GLU A 26 -17.42 -23.52 10.09
CA GLU A 26 -16.19 -24.21 10.44
C GLU A 26 -15.25 -23.31 11.26
N ILE A 27 -15.06 -22.07 10.82
CA ILE A 27 -14.31 -21.06 11.58
C ILE A 27 -14.91 -20.89 12.99
N ALA A 28 -16.23 -20.81 13.08
CA ALA A 28 -16.96 -20.68 14.34
C ALA A 28 -16.72 -21.86 15.29
N ARG A 29 -16.75 -23.09 14.76
CA ARG A 29 -16.42 -24.31 15.51
C ARG A 29 -14.99 -24.30 16.03
N GLN A 30 -14.01 -23.89 15.21
CA GLN A 30 -12.61 -23.84 15.62
C GLN A 30 -12.34 -22.77 16.69
N LEU A 31 -13.05 -21.64 16.63
CA LEU A 31 -12.85 -20.50 17.53
C LEU A 31 -13.79 -20.50 18.76
N GLY A 32 -14.72 -21.45 18.86
CA GLY A 32 -15.65 -21.55 19.99
C GLY A 32 -16.67 -20.39 20.07
N VAL A 33 -17.10 -19.85 18.93
CA VAL A 33 -18.04 -18.73 18.84
C VAL A 33 -19.24 -19.06 17.96
N ALA A 34 -20.29 -18.24 17.98
CA ALA A 34 -21.44 -18.42 17.10
C ALA A 34 -21.09 -18.11 15.63
N GLU A 35 -21.63 -18.89 14.68
CA GLU A 35 -21.45 -18.66 13.23
C GLU A 35 -21.85 -17.23 12.82
N ARG A 36 -22.98 -16.74 13.34
CA ARG A 36 -23.46 -15.38 13.08
C ARG A 36 -22.40 -14.33 13.45
N THR A 37 -21.66 -14.54 14.53
CA THR A 37 -20.57 -13.66 14.96
C THR A 37 -19.45 -13.66 13.92
N VAL A 38 -18.99 -14.83 13.49
CA VAL A 38 -17.93 -14.95 12.45
C VAL A 38 -18.37 -14.29 11.15
N ARG A 39 -19.57 -14.58 10.67
CA ARG A 39 -20.09 -14.00 9.42
C ARG A 39 -20.17 -12.48 9.48
N ALA A 40 -20.67 -11.92 10.58
CA ALA A 40 -20.73 -10.47 10.79
C ALA A 40 -19.32 -9.85 10.82
N ARG A 41 -18.35 -10.54 11.41
CA ARG A 41 -16.94 -10.10 11.51
C ARG A 41 -16.26 -10.11 10.15
N ILE A 42 -16.39 -11.19 9.37
CA ILE A 42 -15.84 -11.27 8.01
C ILE A 42 -16.41 -10.17 7.13
N ASN A 43 -17.74 -10.00 7.12
CA ASN A 43 -18.39 -8.96 6.33
C ASN A 43 -17.86 -7.57 6.68
N ARG A 44 -17.70 -7.28 7.97
CA ARG A 44 -17.13 -6.01 8.43
C ARG A 44 -15.68 -5.85 8.00
N LEU A 45 -14.83 -6.87 8.17
CA LEU A 45 -13.42 -6.82 7.77
C LEU A 45 -13.25 -6.56 6.27
N VAL A 46 -14.15 -7.10 5.44
CA VAL A 46 -14.19 -6.83 4.00
C VAL A 46 -14.70 -5.42 3.71
N GLN A 47 -15.79 -4.99 4.36
CA GLN A 47 -16.37 -3.65 4.17
C GLN A 47 -15.42 -2.52 4.62
N ASP A 48 -14.64 -2.75 5.67
CA ASP A 48 -13.65 -1.82 6.21
C ASP A 48 -12.30 -1.87 5.44
N ASP A 49 -12.21 -2.64 4.34
CA ASP A 49 -10.99 -2.89 3.53
C ASP A 49 -9.79 -3.41 4.35
N VAL A 50 -10.06 -4.10 5.46
CA VAL A 50 -9.04 -4.74 6.31
C VAL A 50 -8.52 -6.01 5.64
N ILE A 51 -9.40 -6.76 4.97
CA ILE A 51 -9.04 -7.91 4.16
C ILE A 51 -9.77 -7.88 2.83
N ARG A 52 -9.19 -8.53 1.82
CA ARG A 52 -9.84 -8.86 0.56
C ARG A 52 -9.72 -10.35 0.32
N LEU A 53 -10.83 -11.01 -0.01
CA LEU A 53 -10.86 -12.41 -0.39
C LEU A 53 -10.69 -12.47 -1.91
N VAL A 54 -9.54 -12.95 -2.37
CA VAL A 54 -9.18 -12.98 -3.79
C VAL A 54 -8.77 -14.39 -4.21
N ALA A 55 -9.05 -14.74 -5.46
CA ALA A 55 -8.40 -15.88 -6.09
C ALA A 55 -6.96 -15.50 -6.44
N VAL A 56 -6.00 -16.30 -5.99
CA VAL A 56 -4.59 -16.14 -6.34
C VAL A 56 -4.31 -16.96 -7.59
N LEU A 57 -3.80 -16.31 -8.63
CA LEU A 57 -3.47 -16.96 -9.89
C LEU A 57 -2.06 -17.56 -9.83
N ASN A 58 -1.84 -18.66 -10.56
CA ASN A 58 -0.51 -19.12 -10.94
C ASN A 58 -0.23 -18.64 -12.37
N PRO A 59 0.57 -17.56 -12.58
CA PRO A 59 0.77 -16.97 -13.90
C PRO A 59 1.37 -17.97 -14.91
N ALA A 60 2.33 -18.80 -14.48
CA ALA A 60 2.96 -19.80 -15.35
C ALA A 60 1.95 -20.83 -15.86
N ALA A 61 0.99 -21.26 -15.04
CA ALA A 61 -0.06 -22.18 -15.47
C ALA A 61 -1.04 -21.56 -16.48
N LEU A 62 -1.04 -20.23 -16.62
CA LEU A 62 -1.85 -19.47 -17.57
C LEU A 62 -1.03 -19.02 -18.80
N GLY A 63 0.20 -19.51 -18.95
CA GLY A 63 1.08 -19.16 -20.08
C GLY A 63 1.90 -17.88 -19.89
N TYR A 64 1.94 -17.31 -18.69
CA TYR A 64 2.81 -16.18 -18.34
C TYR A 64 4.09 -16.70 -17.68
N GLU A 65 5.04 -17.11 -18.53
CA GLU A 65 6.24 -17.83 -18.08
C GLU A 65 7.36 -16.91 -17.56
N VAL A 66 7.30 -15.62 -17.84
CA VAL A 66 8.33 -14.65 -17.45
C VAL A 66 7.79 -13.70 -16.39
N VAL A 67 8.53 -13.62 -15.28
CA VAL A 67 8.38 -12.61 -14.24
C VAL A 67 9.57 -11.66 -14.35
N ALA A 68 9.32 -10.35 -14.32
CA ALA A 68 10.38 -9.36 -14.30
C ALA A 68 10.07 -8.20 -13.36
N ASP A 69 11.10 -7.74 -12.67
CA ASP A 69 11.07 -6.48 -11.93
C ASP A 69 11.69 -5.39 -12.81
N ILE A 70 10.99 -4.28 -12.98
CA ILE A 70 11.43 -3.15 -13.80
C ILE A 70 11.44 -1.91 -12.93
N PHE A 71 12.57 -1.21 -12.92
CA PHE A 71 12.72 0.06 -12.23
C PHE A 71 12.79 1.17 -13.27
N LEU A 72 11.92 2.17 -13.12
CA LEU A 72 11.80 3.28 -14.04
C LEU A 72 12.45 4.52 -13.46
N GLU A 73 13.11 5.27 -14.34
CA GLU A 73 13.48 6.66 -14.13
C GLU A 73 12.45 7.53 -14.86
N VAL A 74 11.89 8.51 -14.14
CA VAL A 74 10.74 9.29 -14.59
C VAL A 74 11.00 10.77 -14.39
N GLU A 75 10.53 11.60 -15.33
CA GLU A 75 10.52 13.05 -15.17
C GLU A 75 9.75 13.41 -13.87
N PRO A 76 10.36 14.16 -12.92
CA PRO A 76 9.76 14.38 -11.60
C PRO A 76 8.36 15.02 -11.64
N THR A 77 8.08 15.84 -12.65
CA THR A 77 6.79 16.53 -12.86
C THR A 77 5.68 15.59 -13.35
N ARG A 78 6.02 14.39 -13.82
CA ARG A 78 5.10 13.41 -14.43
C ARG A 78 4.98 12.10 -13.64
N LEU A 79 5.59 12.01 -12.46
CA LEU A 79 5.62 10.78 -11.67
C LEU A 79 4.24 10.14 -11.48
N GLU A 80 3.27 10.94 -11.03
CA GLU A 80 1.90 10.48 -10.79
C GLU A 80 1.16 10.10 -12.09
N GLU A 81 1.42 10.82 -13.18
CA GLU A 81 0.84 10.51 -14.51
C GLU A 81 1.35 9.16 -15.01
N VAL A 82 2.65 8.92 -14.94
CA VAL A 82 3.27 7.65 -15.34
C VAL A 82 2.75 6.52 -14.46
N ALA A 83 2.70 6.70 -13.14
CA ALA A 83 2.20 5.70 -12.20
C ALA A 83 0.74 5.32 -12.50
N ALA A 84 -0.13 6.30 -12.75
CA ALA A 84 -1.53 6.05 -13.12
C ALA A 84 -1.64 5.24 -14.42
N ARG A 85 -0.77 5.50 -15.41
CA ARG A 85 -0.76 4.72 -16.67
C ARG A 85 -0.29 3.28 -16.46
N LEU A 86 0.67 3.05 -15.57
CA LEU A 86 1.18 1.71 -15.24
C LEU A 86 0.14 0.85 -14.52
N VAL A 87 -0.67 1.45 -13.64
CA VAL A 87 -1.74 0.75 -12.90
C VAL A 87 -2.79 0.15 -13.85
N GLU A 88 -3.02 0.76 -15.01
CA GLU A 88 -3.99 0.29 -16.01
C GLU A 88 -3.43 -0.81 -16.94
N MET A 89 -2.15 -1.16 -16.84
CA MET A 89 -1.52 -2.17 -17.71
C MET A 89 -1.72 -3.57 -17.15
N GLN A 90 -2.31 -4.46 -17.96
CA GLN A 90 -2.64 -5.83 -17.53
C GLN A 90 -1.40 -6.69 -17.22
N GLU A 91 -0.27 -6.41 -17.86
CA GLU A 91 1.00 -7.10 -17.59
C GLU A 91 1.58 -6.74 -16.22
N VAL A 92 1.21 -5.56 -15.67
CA VAL A 92 1.75 -5.02 -14.43
C VAL A 92 1.00 -5.60 -13.24
N SER A 93 1.71 -6.32 -12.38
CA SER A 93 1.17 -6.95 -11.17
C SER A 93 1.39 -6.13 -9.89
N TYR A 94 2.33 -5.20 -9.93
CA TYR A 94 2.69 -4.31 -8.82
C TYR A 94 3.23 -3.00 -9.37
N VAL A 95 2.87 -1.89 -8.71
CA VAL A 95 3.45 -0.56 -8.92
C VAL A 95 3.73 0.04 -7.54
N GLY A 96 4.95 0.52 -7.34
CA GLY A 96 5.35 1.25 -6.15
C GLY A 96 6.16 2.47 -6.50
N LEU A 97 5.79 3.63 -5.96
CA LEU A 97 6.64 4.81 -5.97
C LEU A 97 7.77 4.60 -4.96
N THR A 98 9.01 4.79 -5.39
CA THR A 98 10.19 4.48 -4.59
C THR A 98 10.99 5.72 -4.24
N THR A 99 11.69 5.66 -3.12
CA THR A 99 12.75 6.62 -2.78
C THR A 99 14.10 5.97 -3.10
N GLY A 100 14.95 6.62 -3.88
CA GLY A 100 16.27 6.08 -4.25
C GLY A 100 16.71 6.56 -5.62
N GLU A 101 17.52 5.75 -6.32
CA GLU A 101 18.03 6.06 -7.67
C GLU A 101 16.97 5.91 -8.77
N ARG A 102 15.85 5.25 -8.47
CA ARG A 102 14.75 4.99 -9.40
C ARG A 102 13.44 5.42 -8.75
N ASP A 103 12.53 5.92 -9.56
CA ASP A 103 11.33 6.62 -9.09
C ASP A 103 10.12 5.68 -8.95
N ILE A 104 10.05 4.65 -9.79
CA ILE A 104 8.98 3.65 -9.77
C ILE A 104 9.56 2.24 -9.88
N SER A 105 9.10 1.34 -9.01
CA SER A 105 9.31 -0.11 -9.09
C SER A 105 8.04 -0.78 -9.60
N VAL A 106 8.14 -1.62 -10.63
CA VAL A 106 7.03 -2.43 -11.12
C VAL A 106 7.44 -3.89 -11.23
N GLN A 107 6.47 -4.79 -11.07
CA GLN A 107 6.62 -6.19 -11.42
C GLN A 107 5.65 -6.53 -12.54
N VAL A 108 6.09 -7.36 -13.48
CA VAL A 108 5.28 -7.78 -14.62
C VAL A 108 5.24 -9.29 -14.80
N PHE A 109 4.13 -9.78 -15.35
CA PHE A 109 3.97 -11.13 -15.87
C PHE A 109 3.76 -11.06 -17.38
N VAL A 110 4.60 -11.78 -18.14
CA VAL A 110 4.53 -11.81 -19.61
C VAL A 110 4.79 -13.23 -20.13
N PRO A 111 4.27 -13.60 -21.32
CA PRO A 111 4.35 -14.97 -21.81
C PRO A 111 5.74 -15.41 -22.26
N SER A 112 6.64 -14.49 -22.61
CA SER A 112 7.99 -14.82 -23.08
C SER A 112 8.95 -13.64 -22.95
N ILE A 113 10.25 -13.90 -23.14
CA ILE A 113 11.28 -12.85 -23.18
C ILE A 113 11.02 -11.87 -24.33
N ASP A 114 10.56 -12.35 -25.49
CA ASP A 114 10.19 -11.46 -26.60
C ASP A 114 9.01 -10.56 -26.25
N ALA A 115 8.03 -11.08 -25.50
CA ALA A 115 6.91 -10.28 -25.02
C ALA A 115 7.36 -9.24 -23.99
N LEU A 116 8.32 -9.58 -23.12
CA LEU A 116 8.96 -8.63 -22.21
C LEU A 116 9.66 -7.50 -22.98
N TYR A 117 10.45 -7.85 -24.00
CA TYR A 117 11.14 -6.89 -24.85
C TYR A 117 10.15 -5.91 -25.49
N ARG A 118 9.09 -6.42 -26.14
CA ARG A 118 8.03 -5.57 -26.72
C ARG A 118 7.32 -4.73 -25.68
N PHE A 119 7.00 -5.29 -24.51
CA PHE A 119 6.38 -4.52 -23.42
C PHE A 119 7.26 -3.31 -23.04
N ILE A 120 8.57 -3.50 -22.93
CA ILE A 120 9.49 -2.41 -22.60
C ILE A 120 9.60 -1.41 -23.74
N THR A 121 9.86 -1.86 -24.97
CA THR A 121 10.22 -0.98 -26.09
C THR A 121 9.03 -0.37 -26.83
N GLU A 122 7.85 -0.97 -26.76
CA GLU A 122 6.65 -0.54 -27.48
C GLU A 122 5.55 -0.02 -26.54
N ARG A 123 5.61 -0.33 -25.23
CA ARG A 123 4.62 0.16 -24.26
C ARG A 123 5.25 1.08 -23.23
N LEU A 124 6.17 0.61 -22.40
CA LEU A 124 6.75 1.42 -21.32
C LEU A 124 7.49 2.67 -21.82
N SER A 125 8.38 2.50 -22.79
CA SER A 125 9.18 3.60 -23.37
C SER A 125 8.34 4.68 -24.05
N THR A 126 7.10 4.36 -24.44
CA THR A 126 6.20 5.28 -25.14
C THR A 126 5.40 6.17 -24.18
N ILE A 127 5.43 5.87 -22.87
CA ILE A 127 4.75 6.68 -21.87
C ILE A 127 5.52 8.01 -21.71
N PRO A 128 4.89 9.17 -21.96
CA PRO A 128 5.53 10.45 -21.74
C PRO A 128 6.04 10.60 -20.30
N GLY A 129 7.31 10.99 -20.15
CA GLY A 129 7.97 11.15 -18.87
C GLY A 129 8.84 9.97 -18.46
N VAL A 130 8.77 8.81 -19.12
CA VAL A 130 9.72 7.70 -18.87
C VAL A 130 11.06 8.05 -19.51
N LEU A 131 12.11 8.15 -18.69
CA LEU A 131 13.47 8.51 -19.10
C LEU A 131 14.35 7.28 -19.31
N GLY A 132 14.11 6.22 -18.54
CA GLY A 132 14.90 5.00 -18.60
C GLY A 132 14.28 3.86 -17.82
N THR A 133 14.75 2.64 -18.11
CA THR A 133 14.33 1.43 -17.40
C THR A 133 15.55 0.58 -17.04
N THR A 134 15.48 -0.12 -15.91
CA THR A 134 16.41 -1.20 -15.53
C THR A 134 15.58 -2.44 -15.24
N THR A 135 15.83 -3.52 -15.97
CA THR A 135 15.00 -4.74 -15.92
C THR A 135 15.78 -5.90 -15.34
N TYR A 136 15.15 -6.63 -14.42
CA TYR A 136 15.65 -7.88 -13.85
C TYR A 136 14.63 -8.99 -14.11
N ILE A 137 15.03 -10.01 -14.86
CA ILE A 137 14.23 -11.23 -14.97
C ILE A 137 14.35 -11.99 -13.65
N VAL A 138 13.21 -12.42 -13.10
CA VAL A 138 13.11 -13.13 -11.82
C VAL A 138 12.82 -14.60 -12.10
N PRO A 139 13.85 -15.45 -12.31
CA PRO A 139 13.65 -16.84 -12.74
C PRO A 139 12.96 -17.69 -11.66
N ARG A 140 13.06 -17.30 -10.39
CA ARG A 140 12.46 -18.02 -9.26
C ARG A 140 12.02 -17.05 -8.18
N VAL A 141 10.73 -17.04 -7.88
CA VAL A 141 10.18 -16.37 -6.71
C VAL A 141 10.09 -17.35 -5.55
N LEU A 142 10.73 -17.02 -4.43
CA LEU A 142 10.75 -17.87 -3.24
C LEU A 142 9.50 -17.70 -2.36
N LYS A 143 8.91 -16.50 -2.37
CA LYS A 143 7.72 -16.15 -1.61
C LYS A 143 7.02 -14.97 -2.27
N TRP A 144 5.71 -15.09 -2.52
CA TRP A 144 4.91 -13.99 -3.07
C TRP A 144 4.29 -13.12 -1.97
N LEU A 145 3.86 -11.91 -2.34
CA LEU A 145 3.20 -10.97 -1.41
C LEU A 145 1.96 -11.57 -0.76
N HIS A 146 1.13 -12.29 -1.52
CA HIS A 146 -0.07 -12.95 -0.99
C HIS A 146 0.25 -14.09 -0.01
N ASN A 147 1.50 -14.57 0.06
CA ASN A 147 1.96 -15.53 1.07
C ASN A 147 2.52 -14.82 2.32
N TRP A 148 2.50 -13.49 2.39
CA TRP A 148 2.84 -12.79 3.62
C TRP A 148 1.74 -13.01 4.66
N THR A 149 2.16 -13.42 5.86
CA THR A 149 1.29 -13.75 6.98
C THR A 149 1.54 -12.78 8.12
N LEU A 150 0.50 -12.46 8.88
CA LEU A 150 0.62 -11.59 10.03
C LEU A 150 1.52 -12.23 11.11
N PRO A 151 2.59 -11.56 11.57
CA PRO A 151 3.40 -12.05 12.68
C PRO A 151 2.57 -12.33 13.95
N ASP A 152 2.97 -13.32 14.74
CA ASP A 152 2.22 -13.77 15.92
C ASP A 152 2.20 -12.76 17.08
N ASP A 153 3.11 -11.78 17.07
CA ASP A 153 3.32 -10.80 18.13
C ASP A 153 2.59 -9.45 17.90
N HIS A 154 1.80 -9.33 16.83
CA HIS A 154 1.20 -8.07 16.39
C HIS A 154 0.39 -7.32 17.48
N LEU A 155 -0.38 -8.03 18.32
CA LEU A 155 -1.15 -7.41 19.42
C LEU A 155 -0.33 -7.17 20.70
N LYS A 156 0.77 -7.90 20.89
CA LYS A 156 1.63 -7.70 22.07
C LYS A 156 2.31 -6.33 22.04
N GLN A 157 2.53 -5.78 20.84
CA GLN A 157 3.18 -4.49 20.65
C GLN A 157 2.23 -3.29 20.78
N GLU A 158 0.94 -3.42 20.45
CA GLU A 158 -0.04 -2.33 20.65
C GLU A 158 -0.37 -2.12 22.13
N ALA A 159 -0.45 -3.19 22.93
CA ALA A 159 -0.60 -3.10 24.38
C ALA A 159 0.63 -2.48 25.08
N ALA A 160 1.81 -2.56 24.46
CA ALA A 160 3.06 -2.04 24.97
C ALA A 160 3.36 -0.59 24.53
N ARG A 161 2.55 0.02 23.64
CA ARG A 161 2.71 1.43 23.28
C ARG A 161 2.19 2.30 24.43
N PRO A 162 3.03 3.03 25.19
CA PRO A 162 2.54 3.97 26.18
C PRO A 162 1.68 5.03 25.48
N ALA A 163 0.62 5.46 26.15
CA ALA A 163 -0.37 6.45 25.70
C ALA A 163 0.22 7.88 25.50
N ARG A 164 1.32 8.02 24.76
CA ARG A 164 1.93 9.29 24.40
C ARG A 164 1.48 9.71 23.01
N ARG A 165 0.21 10.06 22.88
CA ARG A 165 -0.26 10.89 21.75
C ARG A 165 -1.58 11.63 21.98
N ARG A 166 -2.00 11.86 23.23
CA ARG A 166 -3.10 12.81 23.53
C ARG A 166 -2.64 14.24 23.80
N HIS A 167 -1.37 14.50 24.12
CA HIS A 167 -0.88 15.85 24.43
C HIS A 167 -0.19 16.64 23.28
N ALA A 168 -0.01 16.04 22.10
CA ALA A 168 0.61 16.75 20.97
C ALA A 168 -0.38 17.61 20.16
N ALA A 169 -1.69 17.33 20.24
CA ALA A 169 -2.72 18.07 19.52
C ALA A 169 -3.17 19.37 20.23
N GLU A 170 -2.92 19.52 21.53
CA GLU A 170 -3.29 20.71 22.30
C GLU A 170 -2.22 21.81 22.25
N ARG A 171 -0.93 21.47 22.07
CA ARG A 171 0.15 22.47 22.00
C ARG A 171 0.28 23.17 20.64
N SER A 172 -0.32 22.62 19.57
CA SER A 172 -0.27 23.22 18.23
C SER A 172 -1.35 24.30 18.01
N ARG A 173 -2.39 24.34 18.87
CA ARG A 173 -3.42 25.39 18.83
C ARG A 173 -3.01 26.68 19.55
N ASP A 174 -2.03 26.62 20.45
CA ASP A 174 -1.59 27.77 21.25
C ASP A 174 -0.51 28.62 20.56
N VAL A 175 0.30 28.02 19.68
CA VAL A 175 1.38 28.73 18.96
C VAL A 175 0.84 29.58 17.81
N SER A 176 -0.30 29.20 17.23
CA SER A 176 -0.93 29.92 16.12
C SER A 176 -1.67 31.19 16.55
N HIS A 177 -1.95 31.37 17.85
CA HIS A 177 -2.57 32.60 18.39
C HIS A 177 -1.57 33.68 18.84
N GLN A 178 -0.30 33.33 19.08
CA GLN A 178 0.72 34.30 19.51
C GLN A 178 1.58 34.88 18.36
N GLY A 179 1.67 34.20 17.21
CA GLY A 179 2.43 34.69 16.05
C GLY A 179 1.78 35.86 15.29
N SER A 180 0.45 35.95 15.29
CA SER A 180 -0.28 36.98 14.53
C SER A 180 -0.22 38.39 15.15
N LYS A 181 -0.01 38.50 16.47
CA LYS A 181 0.06 39.80 17.17
C LYS A 181 1.41 40.51 17.03
N ARG A 182 2.51 39.79 16.75
CA ARG A 182 3.86 40.41 16.61
C ARG A 182 4.15 41.01 15.23
N GLN A 183 3.41 40.60 14.18
CA GLN A 183 3.61 41.11 12.82
C GLN A 183 2.77 42.36 12.49
N ARG A 184 1.70 42.62 13.25
CA ARG A 184 0.91 43.86 13.10
C ARG A 184 1.47 45.08 13.82
N SER A 185 2.44 44.91 14.74
CA SER A 185 3.06 46.02 15.47
C SER A 185 4.34 46.57 14.83
N ARG A 186 4.87 45.94 13.77
CA ARG A 186 6.09 46.38 13.08
C ARG A 186 5.83 47.12 11.75
N ARG A 187 4.59 47.17 11.27
CA ARG A 187 4.24 47.83 9.99
C ARG A 187 3.69 49.25 10.16
N THR A 188 3.73 49.81 11.37
CA THR A 188 3.23 51.17 11.68
C THR A 188 4.34 52.14 12.10
N MET A 189 5.62 51.78 11.99
CA MET A 189 6.76 52.64 12.40
C MET A 189 7.77 52.92 11.27
N GLU A 190 7.41 52.73 10.00
CA GLU A 190 8.32 52.95 8.84
C GLU A 190 7.75 53.90 7.77
N VAL A 191 6.79 54.77 8.14
CA VAL A 191 6.26 55.82 7.23
C VAL A 191 6.45 57.23 7.82
N GLY A 192 7.55 57.46 8.53
CA GLY A 192 7.79 58.74 9.21
C GLY A 192 9.27 59.05 9.42
N ALA A 193 10.06 59.08 8.35
CA ALA A 193 11.39 59.71 8.34
C ALA A 193 11.91 59.82 6.90
N GLU A 194 11.36 60.74 6.10
CA GLU A 194 12.04 61.31 4.94
C GLU A 194 11.38 62.67 4.64
N SER A 195 11.91 63.71 5.29
CA SER A 195 11.84 65.13 4.94
C SER A 195 13.10 65.79 5.49
#